data_AF-A0A8D8X5Q6-F1
#
_entry.id   AF-A0A8D8X5Q6-F1
#
_cell.length_a   1.000
_cell.length_b   1.000
_cell.length_c   1.000
_cell.angle_alpha   90.00
_cell.angle_beta   90.00
_cell.angle_gamma   90.00
#
_symmetry.space_group_name_H-M   'P 1'
#
loop_
_entity.id
_entity.type
_entity.pdbx_description
1 polymer ?
#
loop_
_entity_poly.entity_id
_entity_poly.type
_entity_poly.pdbx_seq_one_letter_code
_entity_poly.pdbx_strand_id
1 'polypeptide(L)'
;MIKMYKKIQRLTLVLKSFTTCQWNFDDTNVETLWHQMDARDQALFPFNIQDVDWDDYVDNNARGVRLYVLLDTHEHSQYAKRRYLMLRAANLMLWTSLTSMLVYGVSNMIPKSRL
;
A
#
# COMPACT_ATOMS: atom_id res chain seq x y z
N MET A 1 13.03 -7.98 10.28
CA MET A 1 12.47 -7.79 8.91
C MET A 1 12.52 -9.06 8.05
N ILE A 2 13.65 -9.77 7.95
CA ILE A 2 13.81 -10.96 7.07
C ILE A 2 12.81 -12.10 7.34
N LYS A 3 12.46 -12.37 8.61
CA LYS A 3 11.52 -13.46 8.96
C LYS A 3 10.09 -13.22 8.46
N MET A 4 9.59 -11.98 8.56
CA MET A 4 8.25 -11.60 8.09
C MET A 4 8.19 -11.60 6.57
N TYR A 5 9.22 -11.04 5.92
CA TYR A 5 9.34 -11.06 4.46
C TYR A 5 9.35 -12.51 3.92
N LYS A 6 10.09 -13.43 4.55
CA LYS A 6 10.08 -14.86 4.19
C LYS A 6 8.69 -15.50 4.34
N LYS A 7 7.91 -15.13 5.35
CA LYS A 7 6.52 -15.63 5.51
C LYS A 7 5.62 -15.11 4.39
N ILE A 8 5.68 -13.80 4.10
CA ILE A 8 4.91 -13.18 3.02
C ILE A 8 5.28 -13.83 1.69
N GLN A 9 6.56 -13.98 1.38
CA GLN A 9 7.02 -14.58 0.13
C GLN A 9 6.57 -16.05 -0.03
N ARG A 10 6.57 -16.84 1.05
CA ARG A 10 6.02 -18.20 1.02
C ARG A 10 4.51 -18.21 0.76
N LEU A 11 3.77 -17.31 1.41
CA LEU A 11 2.34 -17.15 1.18
C LEU A 11 2.07 -16.75 -0.27
N THR A 12 2.80 -15.78 -0.80
CA THR A 12 2.69 -15.34 -2.20
C THR A 12 2.99 -16.48 -3.18
N LEU A 13 3.98 -17.33 -2.90
CA LEU A 13 4.28 -18.49 -3.75
C LEU A 13 3.13 -19.50 -3.80
N VAL A 14 2.49 -19.78 -2.65
CA VAL A 14 1.34 -20.69 -2.58
C VAL A 14 0.11 -20.07 -3.22
N LEU A 15 -0.12 -18.77 -2.99
CA LEU A 15 -1.28 -18.05 -3.52
C LEU A 15 -1.13 -17.69 -5.00
N LYS A 16 0.09 -17.70 -5.57
CA LYS A 16 0.37 -17.29 -6.95
C LYS A 16 -0.58 -17.95 -7.96
N SER A 17 -0.85 -19.24 -7.81
CA SER A 17 -1.74 -19.98 -8.72
C SER A 17 -3.20 -19.54 -8.61
N PHE A 18 -3.61 -19.00 -7.46
CA PHE A 18 -4.97 -18.52 -7.21
C PHE A 18 -5.14 -17.03 -7.53
N THR A 19 -4.12 -16.22 -7.25
CA THR A 19 -4.19 -14.75 -7.37
C THR A 19 -3.56 -14.19 -8.65
N THR A 20 -2.63 -14.91 -9.27
CA THR A 20 -1.73 -14.36 -10.31
C THR A 20 -1.78 -15.17 -11.62
N CYS A 21 -2.57 -16.23 -11.68
CA CYS A 21 -2.98 -16.83 -12.94
C CYS A 21 -4.03 -15.93 -13.59
N GLN A 22 -3.91 -15.70 -14.91
CA GLN A 22 -4.88 -14.93 -15.69
C GLN A 22 -6.20 -15.71 -15.74
N TRP A 23 -7.04 -15.52 -14.73
CA TRP A 23 -8.43 -15.88 -14.82
C TRP A 23 -9.10 -14.88 -15.76
N ASN A 24 -9.60 -15.37 -16.89
CA ASN A 24 -10.53 -14.57 -17.68
C ASN A 24 -11.88 -14.64 -16.97
N PHE A 25 -12.17 -13.62 -16.15
CA PHE A 25 -13.47 -13.50 -15.51
C PHE A 25 -14.42 -12.88 -16.53
N ASP A 26 -15.32 -13.68 -17.06
CA ASP A 26 -16.43 -13.23 -17.89
C ASP A 26 -17.65 -12.97 -16.98
N ASP A 27 -18.10 -11.73 -16.93
CA ASP A 27 -19.26 -11.30 -16.14
C ASP A 27 -20.48 -10.98 -17.01
N THR A 28 -20.46 -11.32 -18.30
CA THR A 28 -21.56 -11.02 -19.26
C THR A 28 -22.93 -11.46 -18.73
N ASN A 29 -23.01 -12.62 -18.08
CA ASN A 29 -24.27 -13.13 -17.50
C ASN A 29 -24.74 -12.30 -16.29
N VAL A 30 -23.82 -11.77 -15.50
CA VAL A 30 -24.12 -10.94 -14.32
C VAL A 30 -24.59 -9.56 -14.78
N GLU A 31 -23.94 -8.99 -15.78
CA GLU A 31 -24.35 -7.72 -16.40
C GLU A 31 -25.73 -7.86 -17.07
N THR A 32 -25.94 -8.94 -17.84
CA THR A 32 -27.23 -9.23 -18.46
C THR A 32 -28.34 -9.38 -17.43
N LEU A 33 -28.08 -10.12 -16.34
CA LEU A 33 -29.05 -10.28 -15.25
C LEU A 33 -29.37 -8.93 -14.61
N TRP A 34 -28.36 -8.11 -14.31
CA TRP A 34 -28.55 -6.79 -13.73
C TRP A 34 -29.45 -5.90 -14.58
N HIS A 35 -29.24 -5.87 -15.90
CA HIS A 35 -30.07 -5.10 -16.83
C HIS A 35 -31.50 -5.64 -17.01
N GLN A 36 -31.72 -6.93 -16.75
CA GLN A 36 -33.05 -7.55 -16.79
C GLN A 36 -33.85 -7.35 -15.50
N MET A 37 -33.20 -6.96 -14.40
CA MET A 37 -33.88 -6.71 -13.13
C MET A 37 -34.64 -5.40 -13.15
N ASP A 38 -35.82 -5.39 -12.54
CA ASP A 38 -36.57 -4.16 -12.29
C ASP A 38 -35.87 -3.30 -11.22
N ALA A 39 -36.10 -1.99 -11.28
CA ALA A 39 -35.49 -1.02 -10.35
C ALA A 39 -35.75 -1.34 -8.86
N ARG A 40 -36.86 -2.01 -8.55
CA ARG A 40 -37.16 -2.45 -7.18
C ARG A 40 -36.18 -3.54 -6.72
N ASP A 41 -35.90 -4.51 -7.56
CA ASP A 41 -35.04 -5.64 -7.22
C ASP A 41 -33.57 -5.22 -7.20
N GLN A 42 -33.17 -4.32 -8.10
CA GLN A 42 -31.85 -3.68 -8.06
C GLN A 42 -31.62 -2.93 -6.75
N ALA A 43 -32.64 -2.25 -6.22
CA ALA A 43 -32.54 -1.54 -4.94
C ALA A 43 -32.52 -2.50 -3.73
N LEU A 44 -33.19 -3.65 -3.82
CA LEU A 44 -33.17 -4.67 -2.77
C LEU A 44 -31.85 -5.43 -2.71
N PHE A 45 -31.21 -5.65 -3.87
CA PHE A 45 -29.96 -6.39 -3.98
C PHE A 45 -28.96 -5.66 -4.89
N PRO A 46 -28.32 -4.59 -4.42
CA PRO A 46 -27.30 -3.89 -5.19
C PRO A 46 -26.02 -4.72 -5.25
N PHE A 47 -25.75 -5.35 -6.40
CA PHE A 47 -24.53 -6.13 -6.64
C PHE A 47 -23.74 -5.64 -7.86
N ASN A 48 -24.11 -4.49 -8.43
CA ASN A 48 -23.36 -3.87 -9.51
C ASN A 48 -21.98 -3.40 -9.01
N ILE A 49 -20.94 -3.97 -9.58
CA ILE A 49 -19.54 -3.67 -9.23
C ILE A 49 -19.14 -2.24 -9.64
N GLN A 50 -19.82 -1.66 -10.64
CA GLN A 50 -19.54 -0.30 -11.11
C GLN A 50 -19.91 0.78 -10.06
N ASP A 51 -20.84 0.46 -9.16
CA ASP A 51 -21.30 1.39 -8.12
C ASP A 51 -20.43 1.36 -6.86
N VAL A 52 -19.41 0.48 -6.81
CA VAL A 52 -18.53 0.33 -5.66
C VAL A 52 -17.48 1.45 -5.63
N ASP A 53 -17.42 2.17 -4.51
CA ASP A 53 -16.27 3.03 -4.20
C ASP A 53 -15.07 2.14 -3.81
N TRP A 54 -14.18 1.94 -4.78
CA TRP A 54 -13.00 1.11 -4.59
C TRP A 54 -12.01 1.68 -3.57
N ASP A 55 -11.93 3.00 -3.42
CA ASP A 55 -11.00 3.62 -2.48
C ASP A 55 -11.45 3.34 -1.03
N ASP A 56 -12.74 3.52 -0.75
CA ASP A 56 -13.32 3.20 0.56
C ASP A 56 -13.30 1.68 0.84
N TYR A 57 -13.64 0.86 -0.17
CA TYR A 57 -13.61 -0.59 -0.04
C TYR A 57 -12.22 -1.11 0.33
N VAL A 58 -11.18 -0.66 -0.39
CA VAL A 58 -9.81 -1.13 -0.15
C VAL A 58 -9.29 -0.64 1.20
N ASP A 59 -9.57 0.60 1.60
CA ASP A 59 -9.14 1.12 2.91
C ASP A 59 -9.83 0.37 4.06
N ASN A 60 -11.14 0.16 3.97
CA ASN A 60 -11.89 -0.61 4.98
C ASN A 60 -11.46 -2.08 5.02
N ASN A 61 -11.20 -2.70 3.86
CA ASN A 61 -10.68 -4.05 3.80
C ASN A 61 -9.29 -4.16 4.45
N ALA A 62 -8.38 -3.24 4.12
CA ALA A 62 -7.03 -3.22 4.70
C ALA A 62 -7.06 -3.03 6.23
N ARG A 63 -7.95 -2.16 6.74
CA ARG A 63 -8.19 -1.99 8.17
C ARG A 63 -8.76 -3.27 8.82
N GLY A 64 -9.72 -3.92 8.17
CA GLY A 64 -10.29 -5.19 8.63
C GLY A 64 -9.25 -6.31 8.71
N VAL A 65 -8.43 -6.48 7.67
CA VAL A 65 -7.31 -7.43 7.68
C VAL A 65 -6.35 -7.12 8.84
N ARG A 66 -6.00 -5.85 9.04
CA ARG A 66 -5.13 -5.44 10.13
C ARG A 66 -5.71 -5.78 11.50
N LEU A 67 -6.99 -5.51 11.72
CA LEU A 67 -7.63 -5.70 13.02
C LEU A 67 -7.92 -7.18 13.31
N TYR A 68 -8.44 -7.93 12.35
CA TYR A 68 -8.97 -9.28 12.57
C TYR A 68 -8.02 -10.39 12.15
N VAL A 69 -7.26 -10.21 11.07
CA VAL A 69 -6.32 -11.24 10.59
C VAL A 69 -4.96 -11.09 11.26
N LEU A 70 -4.47 -9.86 11.35
CA LEU A 70 -3.17 -9.56 11.95
C LEU A 70 -3.25 -9.33 13.46
N LEU A 71 -4.46 -9.17 14.01
CA LEU A 71 -4.70 -8.89 15.43
C LEU A 71 -3.89 -7.67 15.93
N ASP A 72 -3.62 -6.71 15.04
CA ASP A 72 -2.86 -5.49 15.37
C ASP A 72 -3.83 -4.45 15.94
N THR A 73 -4.01 -4.46 17.26
CA THR A 73 -4.83 -3.49 17.98
C THR A 73 -4.23 -2.09 17.88
N HIS A 74 -5.10 -1.08 17.80
CA HIS A 74 -4.75 0.33 17.54
C HIS A 74 -3.69 0.94 18.47
N GLU A 75 -3.39 0.32 19.62
CA GLU A 75 -2.36 0.78 20.56
C GLU A 75 -0.97 0.85 19.93
N HIS A 76 -0.61 -0.08 19.04
CA HIS A 76 0.70 -0.08 18.38
C HIS A 76 0.82 0.95 17.25
N SER A 77 -0.30 1.47 16.74
CA SER A 77 -0.33 2.44 15.64
C SER A 77 0.35 3.77 15.98
N GLN A 78 0.10 4.31 17.18
CA GLN A 78 0.69 5.59 17.59
C GLN A 78 2.19 5.46 17.90
N TYR A 79 2.61 4.35 18.51
CA TYR A 79 4.02 4.05 18.73
C TYR A 79 4.78 3.89 17.40
N ALA A 80 4.20 3.14 16.45
CA ALA A 80 4.78 2.96 15.12
C ALA A 80 4.91 4.28 14.36
N LYS A 81 3.88 5.15 14.41
CA LYS A 81 3.93 6.50 13.80
C LYS A 81 5.03 7.36 14.40
N ARG A 82 5.14 7.44 15.74
CA ARG A 82 6.19 8.20 16.41
C ARG A 82 7.59 7.69 16.05
N ARG A 83 7.77 6.38 16.06
CA ARG A 83 9.05 5.75 15.67
C ARG A 83 9.39 6.01 14.21
N TYR A 84 8.41 5.94 13.29
CA TYR A 84 8.61 6.26 11.88
C TYR A 84 9.01 7.72 11.68
N LEU A 85 8.34 8.66 12.36
CA LEU A 85 8.69 10.08 12.31
C LEU A 85 10.11 10.35 12.82
N MET A 86 10.49 9.73 13.94
CA MET A 86 11.85 9.83 14.49
C MET A 86 12.89 9.28 13.49
N LEU A 87 12.64 8.11 12.90
CA LEU A 87 13.52 7.52 11.89
C LEU A 87 13.62 8.37 10.62
N ARG A 88 12.51 8.95 10.16
CA ARG A 88 12.48 9.86 9.01
C ARG A 88 13.27 11.13 9.28
N ALA A 89 13.13 11.73 10.48
CA ALA A 89 13.88 12.90 10.88
C ALA A 89 15.39 12.59 10.96
N ALA A 90 15.77 11.47 11.58
CA ALA A 90 17.16 11.02 11.65
C ALA A 90 17.76 10.81 10.25
N ASN A 91 17.02 10.15 9.35
CA ASN A 91 17.47 9.94 7.97
C ASN A 91 17.64 11.27 7.21
N LEU A 92 16.72 12.22 7.38
CA LEU A 92 16.83 13.55 6.78
C LEU A 92 18.07 14.32 7.27
N MET A 93 18.37 14.24 8.57
CA MET A 93 19.57 14.86 9.14
C MET A 93 20.85 14.24 8.56
N LEU A 94 20.87 12.91 8.35
CA LEU A 94 22.01 12.23 7.72
C LEU A 94 22.21 12.65 6.26
N TRP A 95 21.14 12.73 5.47
CA TRP A 95 21.26 13.15 4.06
C TRP A 95 21.70 14.61 3.92
N THR A 96 21.20 15.49 4.78
CA THR A 96 21.61 16.92 4.77
C THR A 96 23.05 17.11 5.25
N SER A 97 23.52 16.36 6.24
CA SER A 97 24.93 16.43 6.67
C SER A 97 25.88 15.89 5.60
N LEU A 98 25.54 14.76 4.97
CA LEU A 98 26.35 14.18 3.88
C LEU A 98 26.44 15.12 2.67
N THR A 99 25.33 15.73 2.27
CA THR A 99 25.33 16.66 1.12
C THR A 99 26.12 17.94 1.43
N SER A 100 25.99 18.50 2.63
CA SER A 100 26.80 19.65 3.07
C SER A 100 28.30 19.34 3.07
N MET A 101 28.69 18.15 3.58
CA MET A 101 30.09 17.69 3.57
C MET A 101 30.63 17.53 2.15
N LEU A 102 29.84 17.00 1.22
CA LEU A 102 30.22 16.86 -0.19
C LEU A 102 30.42 18.23 -0.85
N VAL A 103 29.49 19.18 -0.65
CA VAL A 103 29.60 20.55 -1.18
C VAL A 103 30.85 21.25 -0.63
N TYR A 104 31.11 21.12 0.67
CA TYR A 104 32.32 21.66 1.29
C TYR A 104 33.58 21.05 0.67
N GLY A 105 33.63 19.72 0.50
CA GLY A 105 34.74 19.02 -0.14
C GLY A 105 35.01 19.50 -1.56
N VAL A 106 33.97 19.64 -2.39
CA VAL A 106 34.08 20.16 -3.76
C VAL A 106 34.57 21.61 -3.75
N SER A 107 34.01 22.47 -2.90
CA SER A 107 34.41 23.87 -2.80
C SER A 107 35.87 24.07 -2.40
N ASN A 108 36.41 23.15 -1.58
CA ASN A 108 37.81 23.16 -1.15
C ASN A 108 38.76 22.58 -2.23
N MET A 109 38.25 21.73 -3.14
CA MET A 109 39.04 21.17 -4.25
C MET A 109 39.10 22.08 -5.48
N ILE A 110 38.26 23.13 -5.57
CA ILE A 110 38.35 24.12 -6.65
C ILE A 110 39.47 25.12 -6.30
N PRO A 111 40.61 25.10 -7.01
CA PRO A 111 41.70 26.04 -6.74
C PRO A 111 41.24 27.47 -7.04
N LYS A 112 41.46 28.39 -6.08
CA LYS A 112 41.15 29.83 -6.18
C LYS A 112 41.93 30.58 -7.28
N SER A 113 42.58 29.90 -8.22
CA SER A 113 43.39 30.50 -9.30
C SER A 113 42.59 30.84 -10.57
N ARG A 114 41.26 30.77 -10.54
CA ARG A 114 40.36 31.22 -11.62
C ARG A 114 39.18 32.06 -11.13
N LEU A 115 39.43 32.97 -10.19
CA LEU A 115 38.60 34.15 -9.95
C LEU A 115 39.50 35.38 -10.02
#